data_AF-A0A976Q7Y8-F1
#
_entry.id   AF-A0A976Q7Y8-F1
#
_cell.length_a   1.000
_cell.length_b   1.000
_cell.length_c   1.000
_cell.angle_alpha   90.00
_cell.angle_beta   90.00
_cell.angle_gamma   90.00
#
_symmetry.space_group_name_H-M   'P 1'
#
loop_
_entity.id
_entity.type
_entity.pdbx_description
1 polymer ?
#
loop_
_entity_poly.entity_id
_entity_poly.type
_entity_poly.pdbx_seq_one_letter_code
_entity_poly.pdbx_strand_id
1 'polypeptide(L)'
;MQKGQIRVQTENIFPIIKKFLYSDHEIFLRELVSNAVDASQKLRTLSSKGEVKGEIGDLRVEVVLDAKEKTLSIIDNGIGMTGEEVDKYINQVAFSGAEEFVTKYKDASIIGHFGLGFYSAFMVSDKVDIYSKSHKDAPGVFWSCDGSTEYELYEVDYNHRGTKIVLHINEESAEFLEANRVKSILERFCKFLPVSIYFKDANAEEDTKASDAGGEAEEGKAEKSINNTNPIWVRKPSELTKEDYVNFYKELYPFGETPLFWIHLNVDYPFNLTGVLYFPKIKQSFEIQKDKIQLYCNQVFVTDEVKDIVPEFLMLLHGVIDSPDIQLNVSRSYLQGDPNVKKINAHI
;
A
#
# COMPACT_ATOMS: atom_id res chain seq x y z
N MET A 1 -2.19 30.40 -12.22
CA MET A 1 -1.21 30.00 -11.20
C MET A 1 -1.62 30.56 -9.86
N GLN A 2 -2.16 29.70 -9.00
CA GLN A 2 -2.46 30.02 -7.60
C GLN A 2 -1.22 29.69 -6.77
N LYS A 3 -0.67 30.70 -6.09
CA LYS A 3 0.29 30.51 -5.01
C LYS A 3 -0.48 30.67 -3.71
N GLY A 4 -0.35 29.69 -2.83
CA GLY A 4 -1.05 29.69 -1.55
C GLY A 4 -0.11 29.31 -0.42
N GLN A 5 -0.49 29.72 0.78
CA GLN A 5 0.05 29.15 2.01
C GLN A 5 -0.98 28.19 2.58
N ILE A 6 -0.51 27.01 2.96
CA ILE A 6 -1.28 26.04 3.72
C ILE A 6 -1.58 26.68 5.08
N ARG A 7 -2.86 26.71 5.45
CA ARG A 7 -3.32 27.24 6.73
C ARG A 7 -3.08 26.20 7.83
N VAL A 8 -1.86 26.18 8.39
CA VAL A 8 -1.51 25.38 9.59
C VAL A 8 -1.23 26.34 10.74
N GLN A 9 -1.72 26.06 11.95
CA GLN A 9 -1.36 26.87 13.13
C GLN A 9 0.06 26.57 13.63
N THR A 10 0.61 25.43 13.21
CA THR A 10 1.94 24.94 13.58
C THR A 10 2.93 25.13 12.43
N GLU A 11 3.76 26.17 12.51
CA GLU A 11 4.80 26.52 11.50
C GLU A 11 5.84 25.41 11.24
N ASN A 12 5.89 24.35 12.05
CA ASN A 12 6.91 23.30 12.01
C ASN A 12 6.35 21.86 11.90
N ILE A 13 5.23 21.67 11.20
CA ILE A 13 4.58 20.36 11.13
C ILE A 13 5.43 19.29 10.40
N PHE A 14 6.15 19.67 9.35
CA PHE A 14 6.94 18.74 8.54
C PHE A 14 8.17 18.17 9.26
N PRO A 15 9.01 18.96 9.96
CA PRO A 15 10.06 18.43 10.81
C PRO A 15 9.55 17.43 11.86
N ILE A 16 8.33 17.66 12.37
CA ILE A 16 7.70 16.78 13.34
C ILE A 16 7.24 15.48 12.66
N ILE A 17 6.53 15.54 11.54
CA ILE A 17 6.13 14.36 10.76
C ILE A 17 7.35 13.51 10.41
N LYS A 18 8.45 14.13 9.93
CA LYS A 18 9.73 13.47 9.68
C LYS A 18 10.17 12.71 10.95
N LYS A 19 10.31 13.39 12.09
CA LYS A 19 10.78 12.79 13.36
C LYS A 19 9.90 11.64 13.89
N PHE A 20 8.57 11.71 13.72
CA PHE A 20 7.64 10.68 14.24
C PHE A 20 7.59 9.42 13.37
N LEU A 21 7.76 9.56 12.07
CA LEU A 21 7.70 8.45 11.12
C LEU A 21 9.08 7.81 10.84
N TYR A 22 10.14 8.35 11.46
CA TYR A 22 11.56 7.96 11.32
C TYR A 22 11.90 6.49 11.71
N SER A 23 10.90 5.68 12.05
CA SER A 23 11.09 4.27 12.45
C SER A 23 10.88 3.28 11.31
N ASP A 24 10.19 3.66 10.23
CA ASP A 24 10.06 2.80 9.05
C ASP A 24 9.83 3.66 7.78
N HIS A 25 10.92 4.10 7.17
CA HIS A 25 10.90 4.92 5.96
C HIS A 25 10.30 4.19 4.75
N GLU A 26 9.97 2.90 4.85
CA GLU A 26 9.35 2.13 3.75
C GLU A 26 7.84 2.38 3.63
N ILE A 27 7.21 2.92 4.69
CA ILE A 27 5.75 3.04 4.78
C ILE A 27 5.16 3.96 3.70
N PHE A 28 5.89 4.96 3.21
CA PHE A 28 5.34 5.90 2.20
C PHE A 28 4.89 5.19 0.93
N LEU A 29 5.63 4.18 0.46
CA LEU A 29 5.26 3.42 -0.74
C LEU A 29 3.96 2.65 -0.51
N ARG A 30 3.79 2.03 0.66
CA ARG A 30 2.55 1.37 1.05
C ARG A 30 1.38 2.35 1.00
N GLU A 31 1.52 3.53 1.61
CA GLU A 31 0.46 4.53 1.69
C GLU A 31 0.08 5.09 0.32
N LEU A 32 1.06 5.50 -0.48
CA LEU A 32 0.80 6.09 -1.80
C LEU A 32 0.20 5.08 -2.79
N VAL A 33 0.72 3.84 -2.80
CA VAL A 33 0.15 2.78 -3.64
C VAL A 33 -1.24 2.38 -3.15
N SER A 34 -1.49 2.31 -1.83
CA SER A 34 -2.84 2.04 -1.30
C SER A 34 -3.84 3.13 -1.71
N ASN A 35 -3.44 4.41 -1.67
CA ASN A 35 -4.28 5.51 -2.15
C ASN A 35 -4.60 5.40 -3.66
N ALA A 36 -3.64 4.98 -4.47
CA ALA A 36 -3.82 4.72 -5.90
C ALA A 36 -4.79 3.55 -6.17
N VAL A 37 -4.71 2.49 -5.36
CA VAL A 37 -5.65 1.35 -5.39
C VAL A 37 -7.06 1.80 -4.99
N ASP A 38 -7.21 2.58 -3.92
CA ASP A 38 -8.48 3.14 -3.49
C ASP A 38 -9.10 4.04 -4.55
N ALA A 39 -8.30 4.89 -5.21
CA ALA A 39 -8.75 5.73 -6.32
C ALA A 39 -9.29 4.90 -7.49
N SER A 40 -8.63 3.79 -7.79
CA SER A 40 -9.06 2.82 -8.82
C SER A 40 -10.36 2.10 -8.42
N GLN A 41 -10.47 1.61 -7.19
CA GLN A 41 -11.67 0.94 -6.69
C GLN A 41 -12.88 1.89 -6.61
N LYS A 42 -12.67 3.14 -6.20
CA LYS A 42 -13.71 4.19 -6.23
C LYS A 42 -14.22 4.40 -7.65
N LEU A 43 -13.33 4.53 -8.63
CA LEU A 43 -13.73 4.68 -10.03
C LEU A 43 -14.53 3.46 -10.52
N ARG A 44 -14.07 2.24 -10.21
CA ARG A 44 -14.77 0.99 -10.54
C ARG A 44 -16.18 0.95 -9.94
N THR A 45 -16.32 1.37 -8.69
CA THR A 45 -17.61 1.41 -7.98
C THR A 45 -18.57 2.45 -8.58
N LEU A 46 -18.08 3.63 -8.94
CA LEU A 46 -18.91 4.64 -9.59
C LEU A 46 -19.34 4.21 -11.00
N SER A 47 -18.44 3.54 -11.73
CA SER A 47 -18.76 2.95 -13.04
C SER A 47 -19.82 1.85 -12.93
N SER A 48 -19.74 0.95 -11.94
CA SER A 48 -20.75 -0.10 -11.74
C SER A 48 -22.12 0.46 -11.33
N LYS A 49 -22.17 1.65 -10.73
CA LYS A 49 -23.40 2.41 -10.44
C LYS A 49 -23.92 3.23 -11.64
N GLY A 50 -23.19 3.29 -12.75
CA GLY A 50 -23.54 4.09 -13.93
C GLY A 50 -23.27 5.59 -13.79
N GLU A 51 -22.51 6.01 -12.77
CA GLU A 51 -22.16 7.42 -12.52
C GLU A 51 -20.98 7.90 -13.40
N VAL A 52 -20.19 6.96 -13.92
CA VAL A 52 -19.10 7.22 -14.87
C VAL A 52 -19.53 6.74 -16.25
N LYS A 53 -19.49 7.63 -17.24
CA LYS A 53 -19.83 7.31 -18.64
C LYS A 53 -18.60 6.77 -19.38
N GLY A 54 -18.81 5.78 -20.22
CA GLY A 54 -17.77 5.18 -21.06
C GLY A 54 -16.97 4.07 -20.37
N GLU A 55 -16.01 3.52 -21.11
CA GLU A 55 -15.12 2.49 -20.59
C GLU A 55 -14.05 3.09 -19.68
N ILE A 56 -13.86 2.50 -18.51
CA ILE A 56 -12.81 2.90 -17.58
C ILE A 56 -11.44 2.28 -17.93
N GLY A 57 -11.40 1.32 -18.85
CA GLY A 57 -10.17 0.59 -19.20
C GLY A 57 -9.62 -0.29 -18.07
N ASP A 58 -8.44 -0.85 -18.29
CA ASP A 58 -7.76 -1.68 -17.29
C ASP A 58 -7.11 -0.80 -16.22
N LEU A 59 -7.70 -0.82 -15.02
CA LEU A 59 -7.18 -0.07 -13.89
C LEU A 59 -5.87 -0.68 -13.40
N ARG A 60 -4.84 0.15 -13.27
CA ARG A 60 -3.49 -0.24 -12.87
C ARG A 60 -2.81 0.87 -12.08
N VAL A 61 -1.81 0.49 -11.31
CA VAL A 61 -0.86 1.39 -10.67
C VAL A 61 0.53 1.14 -11.24
N GLU A 62 1.24 2.19 -11.63
CA GLU A 62 2.63 2.11 -12.08
C GLU A 62 3.53 2.81 -11.07
N VAL A 63 4.60 2.14 -10.67
CA VAL A 63 5.68 2.70 -9.88
C VAL A 63 6.90 2.83 -10.78
N VAL A 64 7.29 4.06 -11.08
CA VAL A 64 8.37 4.37 -12.02
C VAL A 64 9.53 5.00 -11.27
N LEU A 65 10.68 4.33 -11.27
CA LEU A 65 11.92 4.84 -10.71
C LEU A 65 12.76 5.46 -11.83
N ASP A 66 13.24 6.69 -11.65
CA ASP A 66 14.26 7.32 -12.47
C ASP A 66 15.41 7.79 -11.58
N ALA A 67 16.42 6.95 -11.43
CA ALA A 67 17.59 7.21 -10.61
C ALA A 67 18.45 8.38 -11.14
N LYS A 68 18.44 8.63 -12.46
CA LYS A 68 19.17 9.74 -13.07
C LYS A 68 18.53 11.08 -12.71
N GLU A 69 17.21 11.17 -12.81
CA GLU A 69 16.44 12.36 -12.41
C GLU A 69 16.17 12.41 -10.90
N LYS A 70 16.59 11.39 -10.14
CA LYS A 70 16.34 11.23 -8.70
C LYS A 70 14.85 11.27 -8.35
N THR A 71 14.01 10.67 -9.18
CA THR A 71 12.56 10.64 -8.96
C THR A 71 12.00 9.25 -8.79
N LEU A 72 10.97 9.14 -7.96
CA LEU A 72 10.12 7.97 -7.83
C LEU A 72 8.68 8.42 -8.05
N SER A 73 8.00 7.85 -9.05
CA SER A 73 6.64 8.24 -9.42
C SER A 73 5.65 7.11 -9.13
N ILE A 74 4.49 7.45 -8.56
CA ILE A 74 3.33 6.56 -8.42
C ILE A 74 2.24 7.10 -9.33
N ILE A 75 1.79 6.30 -10.27
CA ILE A 75 0.85 6.70 -11.33
C ILE A 75 -0.34 5.75 -11.29
N ASP A 76 -1.55 6.27 -11.11
CA ASP A 76 -2.80 5.54 -11.24
C ASP A 76 -3.64 6.10 -12.37
N ASN A 77 -4.48 5.24 -12.96
CA ASN A 77 -5.51 5.66 -13.92
C ASN A 77 -6.93 5.62 -13.31
N GLY A 78 -7.02 5.85 -12.00
CA GLY A 78 -8.23 5.85 -11.20
C GLY A 78 -9.07 7.11 -11.36
N ILE A 79 -9.77 7.50 -10.29
CA ILE A 79 -10.79 8.56 -10.32
C ILE A 79 -10.23 9.96 -10.63
N GLY A 80 -8.97 10.23 -10.26
CA GLY A 80 -8.33 11.53 -10.34
C GLY A 80 -9.02 12.61 -9.51
N MET A 81 -8.50 13.83 -9.57
CA MET A 81 -8.97 14.99 -8.80
C MET A 81 -9.09 16.23 -9.68
N THR A 82 -10.07 17.07 -9.36
CA THR A 82 -10.18 18.46 -9.84
C THR A 82 -9.32 19.39 -8.99
N GLY A 83 -9.10 20.63 -9.44
CA GLY A 83 -8.33 21.62 -8.65
C GLY A 83 -8.94 21.91 -7.29
N GLU A 84 -10.27 21.95 -7.19
CA GLU A 84 -11.00 22.12 -5.93
C GLU A 84 -10.80 20.92 -4.99
N GLU A 85 -10.81 19.70 -5.55
CA GLU A 85 -10.57 18.48 -4.77
C GLU A 85 -9.11 18.40 -4.30
N VAL A 86 -8.14 18.83 -5.13
CA VAL A 86 -6.73 18.94 -4.71
C VAL A 86 -6.59 19.95 -3.56
N ASP A 87 -7.17 21.15 -3.67
CA ASP A 87 -7.09 22.13 -2.59
C ASP A 87 -7.74 21.60 -1.31
N LYS A 88 -8.92 20.99 -1.42
CA LYS A 88 -9.63 20.43 -0.27
C LYS A 88 -8.88 19.27 0.38
N TYR A 89 -8.48 18.26 -0.38
CA TYR A 89 -7.95 17.02 0.19
C TYR A 89 -6.47 17.10 0.51
N ILE A 90 -5.67 17.72 -0.36
CA ILE A 90 -4.22 17.86 -0.16
C ILE A 90 -3.95 19.05 0.77
N ASN A 91 -4.39 20.27 0.44
CA ASN A 91 -4.01 21.46 1.21
C ASN A 91 -4.76 21.64 2.54
N GLN A 92 -6.01 21.17 2.65
CA GLN A 92 -6.81 21.41 3.85
C GLN A 92 -6.92 20.17 4.74
N VAL A 93 -7.58 19.11 4.25
CA VAL A 93 -7.92 17.93 5.06
C VAL A 93 -6.67 17.22 5.56
N ALA A 94 -5.74 16.90 4.67
CA ALA A 94 -4.54 16.16 5.05
C ALA A 94 -3.67 16.96 6.05
N PHE A 95 -3.63 18.30 5.97
CA PHE A 95 -2.93 19.15 6.94
C PHE A 95 -3.65 19.32 8.27
N SER A 96 -4.98 19.47 8.26
CA SER A 96 -5.74 19.50 9.52
C SER A 96 -5.58 18.19 10.30
N GLY A 97 -5.57 17.04 9.59
CA GLY A 97 -5.30 15.73 10.19
C GLY A 97 -3.88 15.64 10.73
N ALA A 98 -2.90 16.16 9.98
CA ALA A 98 -1.53 16.28 10.44
C ALA A 98 -1.40 17.05 11.76
N GLU A 99 -2.08 18.20 11.84
CA GLU A 99 -1.94 19.13 12.95
C GLU A 99 -2.60 18.59 14.23
N GLU A 100 -3.78 18.01 14.09
CA GLU A 100 -4.47 17.35 15.21
C GLU A 100 -3.63 16.18 15.74
N PHE A 101 -3.04 15.39 14.83
CA PHE A 101 -2.16 14.30 15.20
C PHE A 101 -0.94 14.78 16.00
N VAL A 102 -0.20 15.75 15.47
CA VAL A 102 0.96 16.31 16.16
C VAL A 102 0.59 16.85 17.53
N THR A 103 -0.54 17.54 17.65
CA THR A 103 -0.99 18.14 18.91
C THR A 103 -1.34 17.08 19.97
N LYS A 104 -2.02 16.02 19.56
CA LYS A 104 -2.54 14.99 20.45
C LYS A 104 -1.49 13.96 20.87
N TYR A 105 -0.47 13.74 20.05
CA TYR A 105 0.51 12.66 20.23
C TYR A 105 1.95 13.14 20.42
N LYS A 106 2.16 14.39 20.88
CA LYS A 106 3.51 14.95 21.15
C LYS A 106 4.44 14.04 21.97
N ASP A 107 3.88 13.21 22.84
CA ASP A 107 4.63 12.35 23.78
C ASP A 107 4.51 10.84 23.48
N ALA A 108 3.89 10.43 22.37
CA ALA A 108 3.64 9.02 22.07
C ALA A 108 4.27 8.58 20.75
N SER A 109 5.04 7.48 20.75
CA SER A 109 5.55 6.81 19.54
C SER A 109 4.43 6.06 18.79
N ILE A 110 3.31 6.74 18.53
CA ILE A 110 2.19 6.19 17.79
C ILE A 110 2.41 6.54 16.32
N ILE A 111 2.44 5.52 15.48
CA ILE A 111 2.52 5.66 14.03
C ILE A 111 1.12 5.41 13.49
N GLY A 112 0.62 6.37 12.71
CA GLY A 112 -0.53 6.16 11.84
C GLY A 112 -1.87 6.58 12.44
N HIS A 113 -2.12 7.85 12.73
CA HIS A 113 -3.50 8.31 12.87
C HIS A 113 -3.77 9.50 11.93
N PHE A 114 -4.81 9.35 11.10
CA PHE A 114 -5.48 10.33 10.23
C PHE A 114 -4.71 11.03 9.12
N GLY A 115 -5.18 10.87 7.87
CA GLY A 115 -5.02 11.84 6.76
C GLY A 115 -3.58 12.16 6.29
N LEU A 116 -2.59 11.54 6.91
CA LEU A 116 -1.16 11.82 6.79
C LEU A 116 -0.43 10.92 5.79
N GLY A 117 -1.10 9.88 5.26
CA GLY A 117 -0.48 8.90 4.37
C GLY A 117 0.16 9.55 3.14
N PHE A 118 -0.41 10.63 2.61
CA PHE A 118 0.22 11.42 1.55
C PHE A 118 1.51 12.13 2.02
N TYR A 119 1.48 12.75 3.21
CA TYR A 119 2.62 13.51 3.74
C TYR A 119 3.83 12.65 4.15
N SER A 120 3.63 11.34 4.27
CA SER A 120 4.74 10.37 4.37
C SER A 120 5.74 10.50 3.21
N ALA A 121 5.30 10.98 2.02
CA ALA A 121 6.17 11.24 0.88
C ALA A 121 7.31 12.21 1.22
N PHE A 122 7.04 13.26 2.01
CA PHE A 122 8.04 14.26 2.39
C PHE A 122 9.09 13.75 3.38
N MET A 123 8.97 12.52 3.89
CA MET A 123 10.07 11.89 4.61
C MET A 123 11.25 11.60 3.69
N VAL A 124 10.96 11.16 2.47
CA VAL A 124 11.94 10.64 1.53
C VAL A 124 12.20 11.60 0.38
N SER A 125 11.41 12.67 0.25
CA SER A 125 11.52 13.65 -0.82
C SER A 125 11.69 15.08 -0.32
N ASP A 126 12.50 15.86 -1.02
CA ASP A 126 12.61 17.32 -0.82
C ASP A 126 11.44 18.06 -1.48
N LYS A 127 10.81 17.45 -2.47
CA LYS A 127 9.67 18.03 -3.18
C LYS A 127 8.72 16.94 -3.66
N VAL A 128 7.43 17.24 -3.65
CA VAL A 128 6.39 16.39 -4.23
C VAL A 128 5.60 17.18 -5.25
N ASP A 129 5.50 16.62 -6.46
CA ASP A 129 4.64 17.12 -7.53
C ASP A 129 3.46 16.17 -7.74
N ILE A 130 2.27 16.70 -7.97
CA ILE A 130 1.06 15.95 -8.31
C ILE A 130 0.54 16.47 -9.64
N TYR A 131 0.30 15.56 -10.58
CA TYR A 131 -0.50 15.78 -11.76
C TYR A 131 -1.78 14.97 -11.61
N SER A 132 -2.95 15.58 -11.78
CA SER A 132 -4.20 14.83 -11.69
C SER A 132 -5.20 15.29 -12.74
N LYS A 133 -5.98 14.35 -13.26
CA LYS A 133 -7.09 14.61 -14.17
C LYS A 133 -8.28 13.79 -13.69
N SER A 134 -9.30 14.48 -13.22
CA SER A 134 -10.56 13.86 -12.78
C SER A 134 -11.24 13.09 -13.92
N HIS A 135 -12.00 12.07 -13.56
CA HIS A 135 -12.96 11.42 -14.45
C HIS A 135 -14.10 12.36 -14.89
N LYS A 136 -14.29 13.47 -14.18
CA LYS A 136 -15.24 14.54 -14.52
C LYS A 136 -14.67 15.39 -15.66
N ASP A 137 -15.54 16.11 -16.35
CA ASP A 137 -15.14 17.09 -17.37
C ASP A 137 -14.54 18.34 -16.70
N ALA A 138 -13.26 18.25 -16.35
CA ALA A 138 -12.49 19.30 -15.69
C ALA A 138 -11.05 19.32 -16.23
N PRO A 139 -10.34 20.46 -16.25
CA PRO A 139 -8.96 20.54 -16.70
C PRO A 139 -8.02 19.66 -15.85
N GLY A 140 -6.89 19.28 -16.42
CA GLY A 140 -5.81 18.65 -15.65
C GLY A 140 -5.23 19.67 -14.68
N VAL A 141 -4.77 19.21 -13.52
CA VAL A 141 -4.23 20.08 -12.47
C VAL A 141 -2.84 19.63 -12.04
N PHE A 142 -1.99 20.61 -11.79
CA PHE A 142 -0.68 20.45 -11.21
C PHE A 142 -0.65 21.06 -9.82
N TRP A 143 -0.10 20.32 -8.87
CA TRP A 143 0.21 20.78 -7.53
C TRP A 143 1.66 20.49 -7.18
N SER A 144 2.32 21.40 -6.48
CA SER A 144 3.72 21.25 -6.06
C SER A 144 3.93 21.84 -4.68
N CYS A 145 4.70 21.14 -3.86
CA CYS A 145 5.15 21.60 -2.55
C CYS A 145 6.54 21.02 -2.24
N ASP A 146 7.39 21.80 -1.59
CA ASP A 146 8.76 21.46 -1.18
C ASP A 146 8.86 21.04 0.30
N GLY A 147 7.73 20.70 0.92
CA GLY A 147 7.65 20.39 2.35
C GLY A 147 7.68 21.64 3.24
N SER A 148 7.55 22.84 2.66
CA SER A 148 7.17 24.05 3.37
C SER A 148 5.64 24.20 3.45
N THR A 149 5.16 25.31 4.00
CA THR A 149 3.74 25.68 3.95
C THR A 149 3.34 26.32 2.62
N GLU A 150 4.26 26.50 1.67
CA GLU A 150 3.96 27.09 0.37
C GLU A 150 3.64 26.00 -0.66
N TYR A 151 2.63 26.28 -1.50
CA TYR A 151 2.29 25.41 -2.61
C TYR A 151 1.95 26.20 -3.86
N GLU A 152 2.14 25.53 -5.00
CA GLU A 152 1.66 25.99 -6.30
C GLU A 152 0.53 25.08 -6.76
N LEU A 153 -0.56 25.67 -7.24
CA LEU A 153 -1.70 24.96 -7.83
C LEU A 153 -2.14 25.66 -9.11
N TYR A 154 -2.17 24.93 -10.23
CA TYR A 154 -2.63 25.49 -11.51
C TYR A 154 -3.12 24.41 -12.48
N GLU A 155 -3.90 24.85 -13.45
CA GLU A 155 -4.34 24.00 -14.56
C GLU A 155 -3.18 23.73 -15.52
N VAL A 156 -3.08 22.48 -15.96
CA VAL A 156 -2.05 22.00 -16.87
C VAL A 156 -2.68 21.11 -17.94
N ASP A 157 -2.05 21.05 -19.12
CA ASP A 157 -2.40 20.11 -20.17
C ASP A 157 -1.92 18.70 -19.80
N TYR A 158 -2.71 18.02 -18.96
CA TYR A 158 -2.51 16.64 -18.55
C TYR A 158 -3.74 15.81 -18.92
N ASN A 159 -3.58 14.95 -19.92
CA ASN A 159 -4.68 14.24 -20.58
C ASN A 159 -4.91 12.81 -20.06
N HIS A 160 -4.08 12.35 -19.13
CA HIS A 160 -4.21 11.00 -18.54
C HIS A 160 -5.11 11.06 -17.30
N ARG A 161 -6.30 10.46 -17.37
CA ARG A 161 -7.21 10.31 -16.21
C ARG A 161 -6.48 9.59 -15.07
N GLY A 162 -6.69 10.06 -13.84
CA GLY A 162 -6.05 9.52 -12.63
C GLY A 162 -5.05 10.51 -12.04
N THR A 163 -4.06 10.00 -11.30
CA THR A 163 -3.08 10.82 -10.59
C THR A 163 -1.67 10.30 -10.81
N LYS A 164 -0.72 11.21 -11.01
CA LYS A 164 0.72 10.96 -10.99
C LYS A 164 1.33 11.78 -9.86
N ILE A 165 1.88 11.09 -8.86
CA ILE A 165 2.64 11.69 -7.75
C ILE A 165 4.12 11.46 -8.06
N VAL A 166 4.92 12.51 -8.07
CA VAL A 166 6.37 12.46 -8.31
C VAL A 166 7.07 12.90 -7.03
N LEU A 167 7.86 11.99 -6.47
CA LEU A 167 8.72 12.24 -5.32
C LEU A 167 10.11 12.58 -5.82
N HIS A 168 10.61 13.76 -5.48
CA HIS A 168 12.00 14.17 -5.73
C HIS A 168 12.85 13.73 -4.54
N ILE A 169 13.51 12.57 -4.67
CA ILE A 169 14.13 11.86 -3.54
C ILE A 169 15.28 12.68 -2.95
N ASN A 170 15.27 12.84 -1.62
CA ASN A 170 16.29 13.58 -0.89
C ASN A 170 17.59 12.78 -0.74
N GLU A 171 18.68 13.46 -0.40
CA GLU A 171 20.00 12.83 -0.29
C GLU A 171 20.08 11.76 0.83
N GLU A 172 19.34 11.97 1.92
CA GLU A 172 19.29 11.05 3.07
C GLU A 172 18.59 9.71 2.73
N SER A 173 17.76 9.71 1.68
CA SER A 173 16.90 8.59 1.29
C SER A 173 17.28 8.01 -0.07
N ALA A 174 18.55 8.16 -0.47
CA ALA A 174 19.08 7.66 -1.74
C ALA A 174 18.90 6.15 -1.95
N GLU A 175 18.67 5.36 -0.88
CA GLU A 175 18.33 3.94 -0.98
C GLU A 175 17.07 3.68 -1.83
N PHE A 176 16.12 4.62 -1.89
CA PHE A 176 14.91 4.49 -2.73
C PHE A 176 15.16 4.79 -4.20
N LEU A 177 16.40 5.15 -4.57
CA LEU A 177 16.86 5.19 -5.96
C LEU A 177 17.42 3.84 -6.44
N GLU A 178 17.40 2.81 -5.59
CA GLU A 178 17.80 1.46 -5.95
C GLU A 178 16.57 0.62 -6.35
N ALA A 179 16.56 0.09 -7.58
CA ALA A 179 15.43 -0.66 -8.12
C ALA A 179 15.05 -1.88 -7.26
N ASN A 180 16.04 -2.63 -6.78
CA ASN A 180 15.82 -3.80 -5.92
C ASN A 180 15.17 -3.41 -4.59
N ARG A 181 15.56 -2.26 -4.02
CA ARG A 181 15.00 -1.75 -2.78
C ARG A 181 13.51 -1.45 -2.95
N VAL A 182 13.16 -0.64 -3.95
CA VAL A 182 11.76 -0.29 -4.26
C VAL A 182 10.94 -1.55 -4.55
N LYS A 183 11.45 -2.45 -5.40
CA LYS A 183 10.77 -3.70 -5.74
C LYS A 183 10.48 -4.55 -4.51
N SER A 184 11.46 -4.71 -3.61
CA SER A 184 11.28 -5.50 -2.37
C SER A 184 10.19 -4.93 -1.46
N ILE A 185 10.10 -3.60 -1.37
CA ILE A 185 9.07 -2.91 -0.56
C ILE A 185 7.69 -3.16 -1.18
N LEU A 186 7.55 -3.05 -2.49
CA LEU A 186 6.30 -3.32 -3.18
C LEU A 186 5.87 -4.79 -3.06
N GLU A 187 6.80 -5.73 -3.23
CA GLU A 187 6.54 -7.17 -3.05
C GLU A 187 6.19 -7.54 -1.61
N ARG A 188 6.61 -6.74 -0.63
CA ARG A 188 6.26 -6.93 0.78
C ARG A 188 4.89 -6.35 1.11
N PHE A 189 4.69 -5.06 0.84
CA PHE A 189 3.52 -4.34 1.34
C PHE A 189 2.33 -4.36 0.39
N CYS A 190 2.59 -4.51 -0.91
CA CYS A 190 1.59 -4.40 -1.97
C CYS A 190 1.26 -5.74 -2.63
N LYS A 191 1.80 -6.84 -2.09
CA LYS A 191 1.79 -8.19 -2.68
C LYS A 191 0.42 -8.67 -3.13
N PHE A 192 -0.62 -8.29 -2.40
CA PHE A 192 -1.96 -8.82 -2.59
C PHE A 192 -3.01 -7.75 -2.87
N LEU A 193 -2.59 -6.51 -3.19
CA LEU A 193 -3.54 -5.45 -3.46
C LEU A 193 -4.43 -5.78 -4.68
N PRO A 194 -5.72 -5.39 -4.67
CA PRO A 194 -6.72 -5.84 -5.65
C PRO A 194 -6.63 -5.15 -7.03
N VAL A 195 -5.61 -4.33 -7.27
CA VAL A 195 -5.34 -3.66 -8.55
C VAL A 195 -3.92 -4.00 -8.98
N SER A 196 -3.72 -4.28 -10.27
CA SER A 196 -2.40 -4.67 -10.78
C SER A 196 -1.40 -3.53 -10.65
N ILE A 197 -0.23 -3.86 -10.09
CA ILE A 197 0.88 -2.94 -9.86
C ILE A 197 2.02 -3.33 -10.79
N TYR A 198 2.58 -2.35 -11.47
CA TYR A 198 3.70 -2.50 -12.38
C TYR A 198 4.87 -1.67 -11.85
N PHE A 199 6.07 -2.23 -11.91
CA PHE A 199 7.29 -1.53 -11.54
C PHE A 199 8.17 -1.36 -12.77
N LYS A 200 8.65 -0.13 -13.00
CA LYS A 200 9.53 0.20 -14.11
C LYS A 200 10.74 0.98 -13.60
N ASP A 201 11.93 0.51 -13.93
CA ASP A 201 13.15 1.29 -13.85
C ASP A 201 13.35 1.99 -15.20
N ALA A 202 13.25 3.33 -15.20
CA ALA A 202 13.37 4.16 -16.39
C ALA A 202 14.80 4.19 -16.96
N ASN A 203 15.79 3.77 -16.17
CA ASN A 203 17.20 3.76 -16.56
C ASN A 203 17.74 2.35 -16.83
N ALA A 204 16.94 1.30 -16.63
CA ALA A 204 17.34 -0.07 -16.94
C ALA A 204 17.58 -0.27 -18.44
N GLU A 205 18.65 -0.99 -18.78
CA GLU A 205 18.93 -1.40 -20.16
C GLU A 205 17.83 -2.38 -20.64
N GLU A 206 17.39 -2.22 -21.90
CA GLU A 206 16.23 -2.93 -22.48
C GLU A 206 16.32 -4.47 -22.41
N ASP A 207 17.50 -5.03 -22.15
CA ASP A 207 17.78 -6.47 -22.04
C ASP A 207 17.36 -7.13 -20.71
N THR A 208 16.86 -6.39 -19.73
CA THR A 208 16.39 -6.95 -18.45
C THR A 208 14.91 -7.34 -18.43
N LYS A 209 14.24 -7.41 -19.60
CA LYS A 209 12.90 -8.02 -19.72
C LYS A 209 12.98 -9.56 -19.76
N ALA A 210 13.41 -10.20 -18.68
CA ALA A 210 13.03 -11.55 -18.26
C ALA A 210 14.03 -12.17 -17.27
N SER A 211 14.07 -11.68 -16.03
CA SER A 211 14.57 -12.50 -14.93
C SER A 211 14.12 -11.90 -13.60
N ASP A 212 13.10 -12.52 -13.01
CA ASP A 212 13.16 -13.00 -11.62
C ASP A 212 11.78 -13.48 -11.16
N ALA A 213 11.49 -14.72 -11.57
CA ALA A 213 10.74 -15.75 -10.85
C ALA A 213 10.49 -16.90 -11.84
N GLY A 214 11.45 -17.83 -11.92
CA GLY A 214 11.35 -19.19 -12.51
C GLY A 214 10.27 -19.45 -13.57
N GLY A 215 10.43 -18.92 -14.78
CA GLY A 215 9.61 -19.27 -15.93
C GLY A 215 10.18 -18.70 -17.23
N GLU A 216 10.54 -19.60 -18.14
CA GLU A 216 11.19 -19.36 -19.44
C GLU A 216 10.65 -18.12 -20.17
N ALA A 217 11.57 -17.36 -20.76
CA ALA A 217 11.28 -16.19 -21.59
C ALA A 217 10.72 -16.66 -22.94
N GLU A 218 9.40 -16.77 -23.06
CA GLU A 218 8.71 -16.86 -24.35
C GLU A 218 8.51 -15.47 -24.96
N GLU A 219 8.80 -15.34 -26.24
CA GLU A 219 8.58 -14.14 -27.06
C GLU A 219 7.09 -13.78 -27.10
N GLY A 220 6.75 -12.52 -26.75
CA GLY A 220 5.38 -11.99 -26.80
C GLY A 220 4.70 -11.66 -25.46
N LYS A 221 5.43 -11.69 -24.33
CA LYS A 221 4.83 -11.48 -22.99
C LYS A 221 4.20 -10.10 -22.79
N ALA A 222 2.90 -10.12 -22.49
CA ALA A 222 2.21 -9.05 -21.79
C ALA A 222 3.00 -8.63 -20.54
N GLU A 223 2.99 -7.33 -20.23
CA GLU A 223 3.61 -6.78 -19.03
C GLU A 223 3.13 -7.55 -17.78
N LYS A 224 4.05 -8.04 -16.94
CA LYS A 224 3.70 -8.82 -15.74
C LYS A 224 3.62 -7.91 -14.53
N SER A 225 2.49 -7.93 -13.83
CA SER A 225 2.35 -7.23 -12.55
C SER A 225 3.22 -7.85 -11.46
N ILE A 226 3.65 -7.03 -10.50
CA ILE A 226 4.48 -7.49 -9.37
C ILE A 226 3.65 -8.15 -8.27
N ASN A 227 2.34 -7.88 -8.23
CA ASN A 227 1.42 -8.34 -7.20
C ASN A 227 0.40 -9.36 -7.74
N ASN A 228 -0.15 -10.14 -6.81
CA ASN A 228 -1.26 -11.06 -7.03
C ASN A 228 -2.58 -10.39 -6.62
N THR A 229 -3.39 -10.00 -7.60
CA THR A 229 -4.64 -9.25 -7.35
C THR A 229 -5.81 -10.13 -6.91
N ASN A 230 -5.69 -11.45 -7.00
CA ASN A 230 -6.76 -12.40 -6.70
C ASN A 230 -6.23 -13.55 -5.82
N PRO A 231 -5.74 -13.23 -4.60
CA PRO A 231 -5.21 -14.24 -3.71
C PRO A 231 -6.28 -15.25 -3.29
N ILE A 232 -5.87 -16.45 -2.87
CA ILE A 232 -6.84 -17.55 -2.69
C ILE A 232 -7.84 -17.31 -1.56
N TRP A 233 -7.52 -16.49 -0.55
CA TRP A 233 -8.42 -16.26 0.58
C TRP A 233 -9.60 -15.35 0.23
N VAL A 234 -9.54 -14.61 -0.89
CA VAL A 234 -10.69 -13.83 -1.41
C VAL A 234 -11.54 -14.63 -2.40
N ARG A 235 -11.04 -15.79 -2.86
CA ARG A 235 -11.73 -16.69 -3.78
C ARG A 235 -12.63 -17.66 -3.00
N LYS A 236 -13.71 -18.12 -3.62
CA LYS A 236 -14.61 -19.10 -2.99
C LYS A 236 -13.89 -20.45 -2.84
N PRO A 237 -13.98 -21.12 -1.67
CA PRO A 237 -13.36 -22.43 -1.48
C PRO A 237 -13.76 -23.50 -2.49
N SER A 238 -14.98 -23.43 -3.03
CA SER A 238 -15.49 -24.35 -4.06
C SER A 238 -14.80 -24.22 -5.42
N GLU A 239 -14.11 -23.11 -5.67
CA GLU A 239 -13.41 -22.79 -6.93
C GLU A 239 -11.90 -23.06 -6.80
N LEU A 240 -11.45 -23.59 -5.66
CA LEU A 240 -10.04 -23.81 -5.35
C LEU A 240 -9.71 -25.31 -5.37
N THR A 241 -8.62 -25.64 -6.05
CA THR A 241 -8.02 -26.98 -6.05
C THR A 241 -6.97 -27.09 -4.94
N LYS A 242 -6.54 -28.32 -4.63
CA LYS A 242 -5.40 -28.55 -3.72
C LYS A 242 -4.12 -27.86 -4.20
N GLU A 243 -3.94 -27.76 -5.51
CA GLU A 243 -2.76 -27.15 -6.12
C GLU A 243 -2.76 -25.63 -5.91
N ASP A 244 -3.92 -24.96 -5.98
CA ASP A 244 -4.04 -23.53 -5.63
C ASP A 244 -3.51 -23.25 -4.22
N TYR A 245 -3.88 -24.07 -3.23
CA TYR A 245 -3.41 -23.93 -1.85
C TYR A 245 -1.91 -24.18 -1.71
N VAL A 246 -1.35 -25.17 -2.41
CA VAL A 246 0.09 -25.45 -2.36
C VAL A 246 0.89 -24.34 -3.04
N ASN A 247 0.41 -23.82 -4.16
CA ASN A 247 1.06 -22.73 -4.88
C ASN A 247 1.02 -21.44 -4.07
N PHE A 248 -0.11 -21.12 -3.44
CA PHE A 248 -0.20 -19.96 -2.54
C PHE A 248 0.73 -20.09 -1.32
N TYR A 249 0.88 -21.29 -0.74
CA TYR A 249 1.85 -21.50 0.33
C TYR A 249 3.29 -21.23 -0.13
N LYS A 250 3.67 -21.68 -1.33
CA LYS A 250 4.97 -21.38 -1.93
C LYS A 250 5.13 -19.89 -2.26
N GLU A 251 4.06 -19.21 -2.65
CA GLU A 251 4.08 -17.76 -2.86
C GLU A 251 4.40 -17.01 -1.56
N LEU A 252 3.80 -17.43 -0.43
CA LEU A 252 4.09 -16.87 0.89
C LEU A 252 5.49 -17.26 1.42
N TYR A 253 5.89 -18.52 1.20
CA TYR A 253 7.14 -19.09 1.70
C TYR A 253 7.88 -19.85 0.58
N PRO A 254 8.59 -19.15 -0.32
CA PRO A 254 9.23 -19.77 -1.50
C PRO A 254 10.21 -20.90 -1.19
N PHE A 255 10.86 -20.83 -0.03
CA PHE A 255 11.83 -21.81 0.45
C PHE A 255 11.24 -22.80 1.48
N GLY A 256 9.91 -22.74 1.71
CA GLY A 256 9.20 -23.61 2.63
C GLY A 256 8.93 -25.00 2.05
N GLU A 257 8.90 -26.02 2.91
CA GLU A 257 8.41 -27.34 2.50
C GLU A 257 6.88 -27.34 2.36
N THR A 258 6.37 -28.17 1.45
CA THR A 258 4.92 -28.35 1.27
C THR A 258 4.21 -28.60 2.61
N PRO A 259 3.11 -27.87 2.89
CA PRO A 259 2.38 -28.00 4.14
C PRO A 259 1.70 -29.36 4.24
N LEU A 260 1.44 -29.82 5.46
CA LEU A 260 0.73 -31.09 5.72
C LEU A 260 -0.74 -31.00 5.33
N PHE A 261 -1.40 -29.91 5.74
CA PHE A 261 -2.77 -29.56 5.41
C PHE A 261 -3.00 -28.07 5.68
N TRP A 262 -4.19 -27.58 5.36
CA TRP A 262 -4.59 -26.19 5.53
C TRP A 262 -6.05 -26.08 5.95
N ILE A 263 -6.40 -24.92 6.50
CA ILE A 263 -7.75 -24.52 6.85
C ILE A 263 -8.03 -23.19 6.15
N HIS A 264 -9.08 -23.15 5.33
CA HIS A 264 -9.58 -21.91 4.75
C HIS A 264 -10.60 -21.30 5.73
N LEU A 265 -10.30 -20.09 6.21
CA LEU A 265 -11.15 -19.33 7.12
C LEU A 265 -12.07 -18.42 6.30
N ASN A 266 -13.36 -18.50 6.59
CA ASN A 266 -14.37 -17.58 6.07
C ASN A 266 -15.43 -17.38 7.15
N VAL A 267 -15.21 -16.35 7.97
CA VAL A 267 -16.06 -15.97 9.12
C VAL A 267 -16.70 -14.63 8.79
N ASP A 268 -18.03 -14.55 8.89
CA ASP A 268 -18.84 -13.38 8.58
C ASP A 268 -19.59 -12.81 9.81
N TYR A 269 -19.55 -13.50 10.96
CA TYR A 269 -20.13 -13.05 12.22
C TYR A 269 -19.39 -13.65 13.45
N PRO A 270 -19.17 -12.91 14.56
CA PRO A 270 -19.53 -11.50 14.81
C PRO A 270 -18.55 -10.47 14.23
N PHE A 271 -17.55 -10.93 13.49
CA PHE A 271 -16.57 -10.11 12.76
C PHE A 271 -16.29 -10.78 11.41
N ASN A 272 -15.75 -10.02 10.46
CA ASN A 272 -15.36 -10.50 9.15
C ASN A 272 -13.89 -10.92 9.20
N LEU A 273 -13.62 -12.19 8.92
CA LEU A 273 -12.28 -12.71 8.85
C LEU A 273 -12.20 -13.76 7.75
N THR A 274 -11.31 -13.50 6.80
CA THR A 274 -10.94 -14.46 5.76
C THR A 274 -9.47 -14.80 5.91
N GLY A 275 -9.05 -15.94 5.37
CA GLY A 275 -7.65 -16.32 5.46
C GLY A 275 -7.41 -17.78 5.14
N VAL A 276 -6.15 -18.15 5.10
CA VAL A 276 -5.75 -19.55 4.99
C VAL A 276 -4.62 -19.80 5.97
N LEU A 277 -4.84 -20.75 6.88
CA LEU A 277 -3.85 -21.22 7.82
C LEU A 277 -3.32 -22.58 7.38
N TYR A 278 -2.00 -22.72 7.42
CA TYR A 278 -1.25 -23.88 6.97
C TYR A 278 -0.55 -24.54 8.15
N PHE A 279 -0.55 -25.86 8.14
CA PHE A 279 0.18 -26.69 9.10
C PHE A 279 1.51 -27.11 8.48
N PRO A 280 2.62 -26.41 8.80
CA PRO A 280 3.92 -26.75 8.26
C PRO A 280 4.41 -28.09 8.81
N LYS A 281 5.33 -28.74 8.09
CA LYS A 281 6.08 -29.86 8.65
C LYS A 281 7.05 -29.33 9.70
N ILE A 282 6.84 -29.71 10.96
CA ILE A 282 7.76 -29.35 12.04
C ILE A 282 9.02 -30.23 11.90
N LYS A 283 10.16 -29.59 11.64
CA LYS A 283 11.47 -30.24 11.76
C LYS A 283 11.93 -30.16 13.21
N GLN A 284 12.68 -31.17 13.65
CA GLN A 284 13.42 -31.09 14.92
C GLN A 284 14.61 -30.12 14.74
N SER A 285 14.33 -28.82 14.71
CA SER A 285 15.32 -27.76 14.86
C SER A 285 15.36 -27.29 16.31
N PHE A 286 16.52 -26.83 16.78
CA PHE A 286 16.69 -26.29 18.13
C PHE A 286 15.91 -24.98 18.35
N GLU A 287 15.54 -24.28 17.28
CA GLU A 287 14.66 -23.11 17.31
C GLU A 287 13.43 -23.35 16.46
N ILE A 288 12.26 -23.20 17.07
CA ILE A 288 10.97 -23.15 16.38
C ILE A 288 10.75 -21.70 15.97
N GLN A 289 10.70 -21.44 14.66
CA GLN A 289 10.35 -20.11 14.16
C GLN A 289 8.85 -19.87 14.39
N LYS A 290 8.51 -19.02 15.36
CA LYS A 290 7.17 -18.48 15.59
C LYS A 290 6.89 -17.31 14.61
N ASP A 291 5.64 -16.83 14.58
CA ASP A 291 5.24 -15.58 13.90
C ASP A 291 5.36 -15.64 12.36
N LYS A 292 4.80 -16.70 11.76
CA LYS A 292 4.71 -16.84 10.30
C LYS A 292 3.35 -16.47 9.73
N ILE A 293 2.37 -16.11 10.55
CA ILE A 293 1.06 -15.66 10.06
C ILE A 293 1.17 -14.18 9.70
N GLN A 294 0.80 -13.84 8.48
CA GLN A 294 0.74 -12.46 8.01
C GLN A 294 -0.68 -11.90 8.19
N LEU A 295 -0.78 -10.74 8.82
CA LEU A 295 -2.03 -10.02 9.04
C LEU A 295 -2.25 -8.97 7.97
N TYR A 296 -3.44 -8.95 7.42
CA TYR A 296 -3.91 -8.02 6.41
C TYR A 296 -5.22 -7.36 6.85
N CYS A 297 -5.49 -6.18 6.30
CA CYS A 297 -6.81 -5.59 6.31
C CYS A 297 -7.13 -5.09 4.90
N ASN A 298 -8.21 -5.59 4.32
CA ASN A 298 -8.59 -5.32 2.93
C ASN A 298 -7.42 -5.59 1.96
N GLN A 299 -6.73 -6.72 2.13
CA GLN A 299 -5.55 -7.12 1.36
C GLN A 299 -4.32 -6.19 1.46
N VAL A 300 -4.33 -5.18 2.34
CA VAL A 300 -3.15 -4.35 2.67
C VAL A 300 -2.39 -5.02 3.81
N PHE A 301 -1.07 -5.21 3.65
CA PHE A 301 -0.23 -5.83 4.68
C PHE A 301 -0.12 -4.94 5.92
N VAL A 302 -0.40 -5.51 7.10
CA VAL A 302 -0.31 -4.82 8.39
C VAL A 302 0.96 -5.24 9.13
N THR A 303 1.11 -6.52 9.45
CA THR A 303 2.24 -7.06 10.23
C THR A 303 2.29 -8.58 10.14
N ASP A 304 3.45 -9.20 10.34
CA ASP A 304 3.64 -10.64 10.58
C ASP A 304 3.86 -10.97 12.06
N GLU A 305 4.09 -9.95 12.89
CA GLU A 305 4.14 -10.06 14.34
C GLU A 305 2.71 -10.11 14.91
N VAL A 306 2.10 -11.30 14.91
CA VAL A 306 0.72 -11.55 15.35
C VAL A 306 0.59 -11.95 16.81
N LYS A 307 1.67 -11.80 17.58
CA LYS A 307 1.66 -12.01 19.03
C LYS A 307 0.57 -11.15 19.66
N ASP A 308 -0.22 -11.73 20.55
CA ASP A 308 -1.41 -11.15 21.19
C ASP A 308 -2.63 -10.93 20.27
N ILE A 309 -2.48 -11.11 18.95
CA ILE A 309 -3.59 -11.08 17.98
C ILE A 309 -4.16 -12.47 17.77
N VAL A 310 -3.27 -13.44 17.61
CA VAL A 310 -3.61 -14.84 17.41
C VAL A 310 -3.23 -15.64 18.67
N PRO A 311 -4.04 -16.63 19.08
CA PRO A 311 -3.71 -17.50 20.21
C PRO A 311 -2.32 -18.15 20.09
N GLU A 312 -1.62 -18.31 21.21
CA GLU A 312 -0.23 -18.80 21.22
C GLU A 312 -0.08 -20.19 20.54
N PHE A 313 -1.07 -21.07 20.69
CA PHE A 313 -1.02 -22.40 20.09
C PHE A 313 -1.07 -22.38 18.55
N LEU A 314 -1.59 -21.31 17.94
CA LEU A 314 -1.63 -21.11 16.50
C LEU A 314 -0.39 -20.39 15.96
N MET A 315 0.49 -19.86 16.82
CA MET A 315 1.74 -19.20 16.38
C MET A 315 2.71 -20.14 15.65
N LEU A 316 2.48 -21.45 15.73
CA LEU A 316 3.19 -22.48 14.97
C LEU A 316 2.69 -22.64 13.53
N LEU A 317 1.54 -22.06 13.22
CA LEU A 317 0.96 -22.11 11.89
C LEU A 317 1.58 -21.03 11.00
N HIS A 318 1.47 -21.28 9.71
CA HIS A 318 1.82 -20.33 8.67
C HIS A 318 0.53 -19.86 7.99
N GLY A 319 0.55 -18.71 7.32
CA GLY A 319 -0.53 -18.31 6.45
C GLY A 319 -0.87 -16.84 6.52
N VAL A 320 -2.12 -16.55 6.15
CA VAL A 320 -2.66 -15.19 6.07
C VAL A 320 -3.98 -15.12 6.82
N ILE A 321 -4.17 -14.03 7.55
CA ILE A 321 -5.45 -13.60 8.10
C ILE A 321 -5.74 -12.20 7.56
N ASP A 322 -6.92 -12.00 6.98
CA ASP A 322 -7.38 -10.73 6.45
C ASP A 322 -8.73 -10.37 7.10
N SER A 323 -8.78 -9.22 7.76
CA SER A 323 -9.98 -8.73 8.41
C SER A 323 -10.15 -7.22 8.21
N PRO A 324 -11.27 -6.77 7.63
CA PRO A 324 -11.58 -5.33 7.52
C PRO A 324 -11.87 -4.67 8.87
N ASP A 325 -12.12 -5.47 9.92
CA ASP A 325 -12.42 -4.98 11.26
C ASP A 325 -11.15 -4.61 12.06
N ILE A 326 -9.97 -4.93 11.52
CA ILE A 326 -8.67 -4.53 12.05
C ILE A 326 -8.33 -3.16 11.48
N GLN A 327 -7.93 -2.23 12.33
CA GLN A 327 -7.51 -0.91 11.86
C GLN A 327 -6.15 -1.02 11.15
N LEU A 328 -6.01 -0.41 9.97
CA LEU A 328 -4.75 -0.40 9.20
C LEU A 328 -3.63 0.41 9.88
N ASN A 329 -4.02 1.36 10.73
CA ASN A 329 -3.17 2.45 11.20
C ASN A 329 -3.02 2.40 12.73
N VAL A 330 -2.63 1.25 13.26
CA VAL A 330 -2.43 1.09 14.69
C VAL A 330 -1.02 0.59 14.94
N SER A 331 -0.31 1.29 15.81
CA SER A 331 0.99 0.83 16.29
C SER A 331 0.85 -0.55 16.91
N ARG A 332 1.93 -1.33 16.90
CA ARG A 332 1.96 -2.69 17.48
C ARG A 332 1.39 -2.73 18.90
N SER A 333 1.69 -1.71 19.71
CA SER A 333 1.18 -1.53 21.08
C SER A 333 -0.35 -1.30 21.16
N TYR A 334 -0.95 -0.73 20.12
CA TYR A 334 -2.38 -0.45 20.08
C TYR A 334 -3.19 -1.69 19.65
N LEU A 335 -2.66 -2.52 18.75
CA LEU A 335 -3.29 -3.78 18.33
C LEU A 335 -3.55 -4.72 19.53
N GLN A 336 -2.63 -4.78 20.49
CA GLN A 336 -2.80 -5.56 21.73
C GLN A 336 -4.00 -5.13 22.58
N GLY A 337 -4.38 -3.84 22.49
CA GLY A 337 -5.50 -3.25 23.21
C GLY A 337 -6.84 -3.33 22.48
N ASP A 338 -6.83 -3.62 21.17
CA ASP A 338 -7.99 -3.51 20.30
C ASP A 338 -9.09 -4.54 20.69
N PRO A 339 -10.32 -4.10 21.00
CA PRO A 339 -11.43 -5.00 21.31
C PRO A 339 -11.75 -6.02 20.22
N ASN A 340 -11.55 -5.68 18.95
CA ASN A 340 -11.77 -6.60 17.82
C ASN A 340 -10.69 -7.66 17.77
N VAL A 341 -9.43 -7.29 17.99
CA VAL A 341 -8.32 -8.24 18.11
C VAL A 341 -8.58 -9.24 19.24
N LYS A 342 -9.04 -8.77 20.41
CA LYS A 342 -9.40 -9.65 21.53
C LYS A 342 -10.56 -10.60 21.20
N LYS A 343 -11.54 -10.17 20.42
CA LYS A 343 -12.65 -11.02 19.96
C LYS A 343 -12.18 -12.08 18.96
N ILE A 344 -11.30 -11.71 18.03
CA ILE A 344 -10.67 -12.63 17.08
C ILE A 344 -9.89 -13.70 17.85
N ASN A 345 -9.03 -13.28 18.79
CA ASN A 345 -8.25 -14.18 19.62
C ASN A 345 -9.12 -15.17 20.42
N ALA A 346 -10.26 -14.73 20.95
CA ALA A 346 -11.16 -15.59 21.71
C ALA A 346 -11.98 -16.57 20.84
N HIS A 347 -12.09 -16.32 19.53
CA HIS A 347 -12.97 -17.07 18.63
C HIS A 347 -12.22 -18.13 17.79
N ILE A 348 -10.99 -17.83 17.38
CA ILE A 348 -10.08 -18.79 16.73
C ILE A 348 -9.47 -19.69 17.80
#